data_AF-A0A3D1RQD7-F1
#
_entry.id   AF-A0A3D1RQD7-F1
#
_cell.length_a   1.000
_cell.length_b   1.000
_cell.length_c   1.000
_cell.angle_alpha   90.00
_cell.angle_beta   90.00
_cell.angle_gamma   90.00
#
_symmetry.space_group_name_H-M   'P 1'
#
loop_
_entity.id
_entity.type
_entity.pdbx_description
1 polymer ?
#
loop_
_entity_poly.entity_id
_entity_poly.type
_entity_poly.pdbx_seq_one_letter_code
_entity_poly.pdbx_strand_id
1 'polypeptide(L)'
;MQIKPSASIRQNYNEIADLCRSTGEPVYLTKNGEGDLVVMDIETFTRREKMLKLREELLAVEEDRLAGRTGTTPDELDSYLDSIIDEVEHGKETSE
;
A
#
# COMPACT_ATOMS: atom_id res chain seq x y z
N MET A 1 -15.43 -4.86 -17.74
CA MET A 1 -15.79 -3.60 -17.06
C MET A 1 -17.29 -3.59 -16.83
N GLN A 2 -17.71 -3.59 -15.56
CA GLN A 2 -19.13 -3.70 -15.18
C GLN A 2 -19.68 -2.33 -14.79
N ILE A 3 -20.70 -1.84 -15.51
CA ILE A 3 -21.28 -0.52 -15.30
C ILE A 3 -22.77 -0.66 -14.95
N LYS A 4 -23.21 0.01 -13.88
CA LYS A 4 -24.61 0.01 -13.43
C LYS A 4 -25.06 1.43 -13.07
N PRO A 5 -26.32 1.81 -13.31
CA PRO A 5 -26.85 3.06 -12.76
C PRO A 5 -26.83 3.04 -11.23
N SER A 6 -26.44 4.13 -10.59
CA SER A 6 -26.43 4.29 -9.12
C SER A 6 -27.78 3.96 -8.49
N ALA A 7 -28.89 4.28 -9.16
CA ALA A 7 -30.24 3.93 -8.72
C ALA A 7 -30.47 2.41 -8.55
N SER A 8 -29.71 1.56 -9.24
CA SER A 8 -29.86 0.09 -9.19
C SER A 8 -29.30 -0.50 -7.89
N ILE A 9 -28.42 0.21 -7.18
CA ILE A 9 -27.75 -0.32 -6.00
C ILE A 9 -28.73 -0.65 -4.88
N ARG A 10 -29.81 0.13 -4.76
CA ARG A 10 -30.82 -0.06 -3.70
C ARG A 10 -31.57 -1.38 -3.84
N GLN A 11 -31.79 -1.82 -5.08
CA GLN A 11 -32.55 -3.04 -5.39
C GLN A 11 -31.62 -4.25 -5.49
N ASN A 12 -30.39 -4.06 -5.98
CA ASN A 12 -29.48 -5.15 -6.33
C ASN A 12 -28.20 -5.16 -5.45
N TYR A 13 -28.27 -4.63 -4.23
CA TYR A 13 -27.10 -4.48 -3.36
C TYR A 13 -26.35 -5.80 -3.16
N ASN A 14 -27.07 -6.88 -2.80
CA ASN A 14 -26.45 -8.18 -2.51
C ASN A 14 -25.77 -8.76 -3.75
N GLU A 15 -26.42 -8.71 -4.91
CA GLU A 15 -25.84 -9.17 -6.19
C GLU A 15 -24.57 -8.39 -6.53
N ILE A 16 -24.59 -7.06 -6.39
CA ILE A 16 -23.42 -6.21 -6.63
C ILE A 16 -22.30 -6.52 -5.63
N ALA A 17 -22.63 -6.69 -4.36
CA ALA A 17 -21.64 -7.01 -3.32
C ALA A 17 -21.01 -8.40 -3.53
N ASP A 18 -21.81 -9.40 -3.92
CA ASP A 18 -21.34 -10.75 -4.20
C ASP A 18 -20.49 -10.81 -5.46
N LEU A 19 -20.85 -10.02 -6.48
CA LEU A 19 -20.04 -9.85 -7.67
C LEU A 19 -18.66 -9.26 -7.33
N CYS A 20 -18.62 -8.17 -6.55
CA CYS A 20 -17.37 -7.55 -6.09
C CYS A 20 -16.51 -8.54 -5.29
N ARG A 21 -17.11 -9.32 -4.38
CA ARG A 21 -16.40 -10.32 -3.56
C ARG A 21 -15.89 -11.52 -4.36
N SER A 22 -16.72 -12.08 -5.23
CA SER A 22 -16.40 -13.32 -5.95
C SER A 22 -15.40 -13.10 -7.08
N THR A 23 -15.48 -11.96 -7.76
CA THR A 23 -14.61 -11.65 -8.89
C THR A 23 -13.37 -10.86 -8.49
N GLY A 24 -13.43 -10.10 -7.39
CA GLY A 24 -12.42 -9.09 -7.06
C GLY A 24 -12.40 -7.92 -8.06
N GLU A 25 -13.37 -7.83 -8.97
CA GLU A 25 -13.48 -6.73 -9.92
C GLU A 25 -14.35 -5.60 -9.39
N PRO A 26 -14.02 -4.33 -9.71
CA PRO A 26 -14.87 -3.21 -9.36
C PRO A 26 -16.12 -3.12 -10.25
N VAL A 27 -17.21 -2.63 -9.65
CA VAL A 27 -18.42 -2.19 -10.35
C VAL A 27 -18.45 -0.67 -10.41
N TYR A 28 -18.60 -0.13 -11.62
CA TYR A 28 -18.68 1.29 -11.88
C TYR A 28 -20.13 1.74 -11.84
N LEU A 29 -20.40 2.81 -11.10
CA LEU A 29 -21.71 3.41 -10.98
C LEU A 29 -21.80 4.68 -11.81
N THR A 30 -22.91 4.81 -12.54
CA THR A 30 -23.22 6.03 -13.27
C THR A 30 -24.36 6.82 -12.63
N LYS A 31 -24.34 8.12 -12.81
CA LYS A 31 -25.42 9.04 -12.46
C LYS A 31 -25.73 9.85 -13.71
N ASN A 32 -26.98 9.77 -14.19
CA ASN A 32 -27.40 10.43 -15.43
C ASN A 32 -26.55 10.07 -16.68
N GLY A 33 -26.01 8.86 -16.72
CA GLY A 33 -25.16 8.39 -17.83
C GLY A 33 -23.68 8.74 -17.69
N GLU A 34 -23.30 9.55 -16.70
CA GLU A 34 -21.92 9.91 -16.42
C GLU A 34 -21.34 9.02 -15.33
N GLY A 35 -20.05 8.68 -15.41
CA GLY A 35 -19.35 7.94 -14.36
C GLY A 35 -19.27 8.76 -13.07
N ASP A 36 -19.64 8.16 -11.94
CA ASP A 36 -19.78 8.84 -10.65
C ASP A 36 -18.94 8.15 -9.57
N LEU A 37 -19.14 6.85 -9.36
CA LEU A 37 -18.50 6.09 -8.27
C LEU A 37 -17.99 4.73 -8.73
N VAL A 38 -17.09 4.14 -7.94
CA VAL A 38 -16.64 2.76 -8.08
C VAL A 38 -16.89 2.02 -6.76
N VAL A 39 -17.50 0.85 -6.86
CA VAL A 39 -17.75 -0.04 -5.72
C VAL A 39 -16.86 -1.27 -5.86
N MET A 40 -16.21 -1.67 -4.78
CA MET A 40 -15.30 -2.80 -4.73
C MET A 40 -15.38 -3.45 -3.35
N ASP A 41 -15.02 -4.73 -3.28
CA ASP A 41 -14.87 -5.42 -2.00
C ASP A 41 -13.72 -4.82 -1.18
N ILE A 42 -13.88 -4.78 0.15
CA ILE A 42 -12.95 -4.12 1.07
C ILE A 42 -11.59 -4.83 1.10
N GLU A 43 -11.57 -6.16 1.13
CA GLU A 43 -10.33 -6.92 1.17
C GLU A 43 -9.56 -6.72 -0.13
N THR A 44 -10.28 -6.78 -1.25
CA THR A 44 -9.69 -6.58 -2.58
C THR A 44 -9.15 -5.17 -2.77
N PHE A 45 -9.90 -4.14 -2.32
CA PHE A 45 -9.42 -2.76 -2.32
C PHE A 45 -8.17 -2.60 -1.45
N THR A 46 -8.19 -3.13 -0.23
CA THR A 46 -7.06 -3.07 0.69
C THR A 46 -5.81 -3.75 0.12
N ARG A 47 -5.98 -4.91 -0.51
CA ARG A 47 -4.88 -5.62 -1.18
C ARG A 47 -4.31 -4.79 -2.33
N ARG A 48 -5.17 -4.15 -3.13
CA ARG A 48 -4.75 -3.26 -4.22
C ARG A 48 -3.92 -2.10 -3.70
N GLU A 49 -4.36 -1.41 -2.64
CA GLU A 49 -3.62 -0.29 -2.04
C GLU A 49 -2.25 -0.74 -1.53
N LYS A 50 -2.16 -1.89 -0.85
CA LYS A 50 -0.87 -2.45 -0.39
C LYS A 50 0.07 -2.77 -1.55
N MET A 51 -0.46 -3.34 -2.65
CA MET A 51 0.33 -3.66 -3.83
C MET A 51 0.84 -2.40 -4.55
N LEU A 52 0.03 -1.34 -4.59
CA LEU A 52 0.44 -0.05 -5.15
C LEU A 52 1.57 0.57 -4.32
N LYS A 53 1.41 0.60 -2.99
CA LYS A 53 2.46 1.10 -2.08
C LYS A 53 3.77 0.32 -2.23
N LEU A 54 3.70 -1.02 -2.24
CA LEU A 54 4.88 -1.86 -2.45
C LEU A 54 5.56 -1.55 -3.81
N ARG A 55 4.78 -1.32 -4.85
CA ARG A 55 5.32 -0.95 -6.17
C ARG A 55 6.05 0.39 -6.12
N GLU A 56 5.49 1.40 -5.45
CA GLU A 56 6.16 2.70 -5.27
C GLU A 56 7.48 2.55 -4.52
N GLU A 57 7.50 1.78 -3.42
CA GLU A 57 8.71 1.52 -2.64
C GLU A 57 9.79 0.81 -3.47
N LEU A 58 9.41 -0.23 -4.24
CA LEU A 58 10.35 -0.94 -5.11
C LEU A 58 10.91 -0.06 -6.22
N LEU A 59 10.10 0.83 -6.79
CA LEU A 59 10.56 1.79 -7.79
C LEU A 59 11.57 2.78 -7.20
N ALA A 60 11.31 3.30 -5.99
CA ALA A 60 12.23 4.20 -5.30
C ALA A 60 13.59 3.52 -5.00
N VAL A 61 13.55 2.27 -4.51
CA VAL A 61 14.78 1.47 -4.27
C VAL A 61 15.57 1.25 -5.56
N GLU A 62 14.88 1.00 -6.68
CA GLU A 62 15.54 0.79 -7.97
C GLU A 62 16.16 2.10 -8.51
N GLU A 63 15.50 3.24 -8.33
CA GLU A 63 16.04 4.56 -8.66
C GLU A 63 17.28 4.88 -7.83
N ASP A 64 17.26 4.58 -6.52
CA ASP A 64 18.41 4.71 -5.63
C ASP A 64 19.60 3.87 -6.13
N ARG A 65 19.34 2.61 -6.48
CA ARG A 65 20.35 1.69 -7.01
C ARG A 65 20.96 2.20 -8.31
N LEU A 66 20.15 2.71 -9.23
CA LEU A 66 20.61 3.31 -10.49
C LEU A 66 21.42 4.60 -10.28
N ALA A 67 21.10 5.36 -9.24
CA ALA A 67 21.87 6.54 -8.83
C ALA A 67 23.18 6.20 -8.07
N GLY A 68 23.48 4.91 -7.87
CA GLY A 68 24.67 4.44 -7.17
C GLY A 68 24.58 4.49 -5.65
N ARG A 69 23.39 4.70 -5.09
CA ARG A 69 23.16 4.53 -3.64
C ARG A 69 23.08 3.05 -3.34
N THR A 70 24.09 2.52 -2.66
CA THR A 70 24.11 1.13 -2.23
C THR A 70 23.35 0.99 -0.92
N GLY A 71 22.41 0.03 -0.86
CA GLY A 71 21.80 -0.38 0.40
C GLY A 71 22.80 -1.09 1.30
N THR A 72 22.39 -1.34 2.54
CA THR A 72 23.12 -2.14 3.53
C THR A 72 22.27 -3.34 3.93
N THR A 73 22.90 -4.40 4.41
CA THR A 73 22.19 -5.57 4.95
C THR A 73 21.64 -5.28 6.35
N PRO A 74 20.63 -6.03 6.83
CA PRO A 74 20.17 -5.92 8.21
C PRO A 74 21.29 -6.12 9.23
N ASP A 75 22.17 -7.11 9.02
CA ASP A 75 23.27 -7.41 9.95
C ASP A 75 24.29 -6.26 10.05
N GLU A 76 24.60 -5.61 8.92
CA GLU A 76 25.46 -4.41 8.89
C GLU A 76 24.80 -3.22 9.59
N LEU A 77 23.49 -3.03 9.39
CA LEU A 77 22.73 -1.96 10.05
C LEU A 77 22.66 -2.18 11.56
N ASP A 78 22.38 -3.42 12.00
CA ASP A 78 22.30 -3.78 13.41
C ASP A 78 23.65 -3.56 14.09
N SER A 79 24.75 -4.03 13.47
CA SER A 79 26.11 -3.81 13.98
C SER A 79 26.44 -2.32 14.11
N TYR A 80 26.02 -1.50 13.15
CA TYR A 80 26.21 -0.06 13.18
C TYR A 80 25.41 0.61 14.29
N LEU A 81 24.13 0.24 14.47
CA LEU A 81 23.27 0.80 15.52
C LEU A 81 23.75 0.41 16.92
N ASP A 82 24.15 -0.85 17.12
CA ASP A 82 24.71 -1.32 18.39
C ASP A 82 25.96 -0.52 18.76
N SER A 83 26.84 -0.24 17.78
CA SER A 83 28.03 0.58 18.03
C SER A 83 27.72 2.02 18.47
N ILE A 84 26.64 2.62 17.95
CA ILE A 84 26.19 3.95 18.35
C ILE A 84 25.60 3.93 19.77
N ILE A 85 24.82 2.90 20.10
CA ILE A 85 24.21 2.75 21.43
C ILE A 85 25.31 2.58 22.47
N ASP A 86 26.29 1.70 22.22
CA ASP A 86 27.44 1.49 23.10
C ASP A 86 28.24 2.78 23.32
N GLU A 87 28.47 3.57 22.27
CA GLU A 87 29.19 4.85 22.38
C GLU A 87 28.45 5.87 23.26
N VAL A 88 27.12 5.91 23.20
CA VAL A 88 26.29 6.79 24.03
C VAL A 88 26.23 6.33 25.48
N GLU A 89 26.20 5.01 25.72
CA GLU A 89 26.19 4.45 27.07
C GLU A 89 27.54 4.65 27.78
N HIS A 90 28.65 4.44 27.08
CA HIS A 90 30.00 4.53 27.66
C HIS A 90 30.62 5.95 27.58
N GLY A 91 30.13 6.82 26.69
CA GLY A 91 30.58 8.21 26.56
C GLY A 91 30.18 9.14 27.73
N LYS A 92 29.35 8.67 28.66
CA LYS A 92 28.99 9.41 29.89
C LYS A 92 29.95 9.22 31.07
N GLU A 93 30.85 8.24 31.03
CA GLU A 93 31.76 7.96 32.15
C GLU A 93 33.08 8.77 32.12
N THR A 94 33.38 9.47 31.02
CA THR A 94 34.55 10.36 30.93
C THR A 94 34.15 11.83 31.05
N SER A 95 33.59 12.21 32.20
CA SER A 95 33.45 13.62 32.60
C SER A 95 33.29 13.71 34.13
N GLU A 96 34.36 13.43 34.87
CA GLU A 96 34.63 13.95 36.22
C GLU A 96 36.14 14.17 36.41
#